data_AF-A0A7X6JB92-F1
#
_entry.id   AF-A0A7X6JB92-F1
#
_cell.length_a   1.000
_cell.length_b   1.000
_cell.length_c   1.000
_cell.angle_alpha   90.00
_cell.angle_beta   90.00
_cell.angle_gamma   90.00
#
_symmetry.space_group_name_H-M   'P 1'
#
loop_
_entity.id
_entity.type
_entity.pdbx_description
1 polymer ?
#
loop_
_entity_poly.entity_id
_entity_poly.type
_entity_poly.pdbx_seq_one_letter_code
_entity_poly.pdbx_strand_id
1 'polypeptide(L)'
;MAVRKGQGKGRLMILGHADTVWPRGTLENWPFEIRGELATGPGVGDMRGGLVLAINAIDVASKAGLAEFEEIKFLVVSDEELGSPLSRGWIEEHAKTSDWVLTLEPGRPGGGYFTSRGAVGAFFIEAVGQTAHAAANYLKGASAVRPLAILVPQIEALTDLENGAIVNVGVFQGGDARQVIPGHAKLHVDMRARTPEAAAKLQREVERLISEVATDRVSVVLKGGWTRPAWARTAETQALYAIVAKASEEIGAPCFELTNISGGSDASFCGALGVPTIDGLGPICNDICSRDETIVVDSLVDRGAVFSTLIATLSGNGNNGIKG
;
A
#
# COMPACT_ATOMS: atom_id res chain seq x y z
N MET A 1 14.15 5.29 -12.32
CA MET A 1 13.17 6.15 -13.01
C MET A 1 13.61 6.39 -14.45
N ALA A 2 12.69 6.30 -15.40
CA ALA A 2 12.88 6.80 -16.77
C ALA A 2 11.98 8.03 -16.99
N VAL A 3 12.48 9.02 -17.75
CA VAL A 3 11.75 10.25 -18.04
C VAL A 3 11.78 10.52 -19.54
N ARG A 4 10.62 10.77 -20.13
CA ARG A 4 10.47 11.25 -21.51
C ARG A 4 9.86 12.64 -21.50
N LYS A 5 10.51 13.60 -22.16
CA LYS A 5 9.95 14.93 -22.40
C LYS A 5 9.43 15.03 -23.83
N GLY A 6 8.31 15.73 -24.01
CA GLY A 6 7.67 15.96 -25.30
C GLY A 6 7.24 17.41 -25.49
N GLN A 7 6.51 17.68 -26.56
CA GLN A 7 5.98 19.01 -26.89
C GLN A 7 4.48 19.13 -26.57
N GLY A 8 3.86 18.06 -26.07
CA GLY A 8 2.47 18.07 -25.63
C GLY A 8 2.29 18.85 -24.32
N LYS A 9 1.09 18.72 -23.76
CA LYS A 9 0.76 19.29 -22.44
C LYS A 9 0.50 18.18 -21.43
N GLY A 10 0.57 18.51 -20.15
CA GLY A 10 0.32 17.58 -19.07
C GLY A 10 1.53 16.71 -18.73
N ARG A 11 1.63 16.34 -17.46
CA ARG A 11 2.75 15.59 -16.88
C ARG A 11 2.20 14.33 -16.22
N LEU A 12 2.55 13.19 -16.77
CA LEU A 12 2.08 11.89 -16.32
C LEU A 12 3.16 11.18 -15.51
N MET A 13 2.80 10.64 -14.35
CA MET A 13 3.64 9.69 -13.63
C MET A 13 2.98 8.31 -13.64
N ILE A 14 3.78 7.31 -13.96
CA ILE A 14 3.41 5.90 -13.90
C ILE A 14 4.28 5.28 -12.81
N LEU A 15 3.63 4.61 -11.86
CA LEU A 15 4.23 4.14 -10.62
C LEU A 15 4.08 2.63 -10.48
N GLY A 16 5.16 1.97 -10.08
CA GLY A 16 5.14 0.57 -9.71
C GLY A 16 6.37 0.16 -8.93
N HIS A 17 6.50 -1.12 -8.63
CA HIS A 17 7.65 -1.68 -7.92
C HIS A 17 8.16 -2.97 -8.58
N ALA A 18 9.43 -3.27 -8.33
CA ALA A 18 10.14 -4.42 -8.87
C ALA A 18 10.45 -5.49 -7.82
N ASP A 19 10.46 -5.12 -6.54
CA ASP A 19 10.56 -6.06 -5.43
C ASP A 19 9.28 -6.89 -5.28
N THR A 20 9.39 -7.97 -4.51
CA THR A 20 8.28 -8.88 -4.19
C THR A 20 8.48 -9.38 -2.76
N VAL A 21 7.42 -9.80 -2.07
CA VAL A 21 7.52 -10.49 -0.77
C VAL A 21 8.34 -11.80 -0.79
N TRP A 22 8.61 -12.36 -1.97
CA TRP A 22 9.13 -13.71 -2.12
C TRP A 22 10.65 -13.80 -1.87
N PRO A 23 11.13 -14.79 -1.09
CA PRO A 23 12.55 -14.98 -0.83
C PRO A 23 13.31 -15.47 -2.08
N ARG A 24 14.63 -15.24 -2.10
CA ARG A 24 15.53 -15.80 -3.13
C ARG A 24 15.40 -17.32 -3.19
N GLY A 25 15.38 -17.87 -4.41
CA GLY A 25 15.24 -19.31 -4.65
C GLY A 25 13.79 -19.78 -4.86
N THR A 26 12.79 -18.90 -4.66
CA THR A 26 11.36 -19.27 -4.81
C THR A 26 11.04 -19.88 -6.20
N LEU A 27 11.68 -19.39 -7.26
CA LEU A 27 11.48 -19.87 -8.63
C LEU A 27 11.89 -21.34 -8.85
N GLU A 28 12.76 -21.90 -8.01
CA GLU A 28 13.19 -23.30 -8.14
C GLU A 28 12.04 -24.29 -7.94
N ASN A 29 11.05 -23.90 -7.12
CA ASN A 29 9.90 -24.75 -6.78
C ASN A 29 8.55 -24.15 -7.23
N TRP A 30 8.56 -22.91 -7.71
CA TRP A 30 7.39 -22.23 -8.26
C TRP A 30 7.82 -21.33 -9.43
N PRO A 31 8.11 -21.94 -10.58
CA PRO A 31 8.45 -21.19 -11.78
C PRO A 31 7.21 -20.48 -12.32
N PHE A 32 7.44 -19.49 -13.20
CA PHE A 32 6.37 -18.94 -14.00
C PHE A 32 5.77 -20.02 -14.91
N GLU A 33 4.44 -20.13 -14.91
CA GLU A 33 3.72 -21.09 -15.74
C GLU A 33 2.37 -20.51 -16.17
N ILE A 34 1.99 -20.75 -17.42
CA ILE A 34 0.64 -20.47 -17.92
C ILE A 34 -0.16 -21.77 -17.87
N ARG A 35 -1.29 -21.76 -17.16
CA ARG A 35 -2.21 -22.88 -16.95
C ARG A 35 -3.59 -22.51 -17.47
N GLY A 36 -3.83 -22.78 -18.75
CA GLY A 36 -5.06 -22.39 -19.42
C GLY A 36 -5.17 -20.86 -19.49
N GLU A 37 -6.23 -20.31 -18.89
CA GLU A 37 -6.51 -18.86 -18.87
C GLU A 37 -5.74 -18.10 -17.76
N LEU A 38 -5.06 -18.82 -16.88
CA LEU A 38 -4.34 -18.23 -15.75
C LEU A 38 -2.83 -18.33 -15.94
N ALA A 39 -2.08 -17.38 -15.41
CA ALA A 39 -0.64 -17.50 -15.22
C ALA A 39 -0.28 -17.40 -13.74
N THR A 40 0.65 -18.23 -13.27
CA THR A 40 1.12 -18.25 -11.88
C THR A 40 2.63 -18.04 -11.84
N GLY A 41 3.13 -17.55 -10.71
CA GLY A 41 4.54 -17.34 -10.45
C GLY A 41 4.73 -16.23 -9.42
N PRO A 42 5.88 -16.19 -8.73
CA PRO A 42 6.12 -15.22 -7.67
C PRO A 42 6.12 -13.78 -8.21
N GLY A 43 5.14 -12.98 -7.81
CA GLY A 43 4.98 -11.58 -8.24
C GLY A 43 4.48 -11.42 -9.68
N VAL A 44 3.85 -12.46 -10.23
CA VAL A 44 3.24 -12.43 -11.56
C VAL A 44 2.13 -11.38 -11.65
N GLY A 45 1.33 -11.24 -10.59
CA GLY A 45 0.32 -10.22 -10.45
C GLY A 45 0.81 -9.02 -9.65
N ASP A 46 1.64 -9.25 -8.64
CA ASP A 46 2.16 -8.23 -7.73
C ASP A 46 3.70 -8.02 -7.87
N MET A 47 4.18 -7.12 -8.73
CA MET A 47 3.41 -6.44 -9.77
C MET A 47 4.04 -6.50 -11.17
N ARG A 48 4.79 -7.58 -11.46
CA ARG A 48 5.48 -7.73 -12.76
C ARG A 48 4.54 -7.68 -13.95
N GLY A 49 3.36 -8.29 -13.83
CA GLY A 49 2.32 -8.21 -14.86
C GLY A 49 1.91 -6.77 -15.19
N GLY A 50 1.77 -5.92 -14.16
CA GLY A 50 1.47 -4.50 -14.32
C GLY A 50 2.59 -3.74 -15.04
N LEU A 51 3.86 -4.03 -14.71
CA LEU A 51 5.02 -3.45 -15.40
C LEU A 51 5.04 -3.82 -16.90
N VAL A 52 4.85 -5.11 -17.22
CA VAL A 52 4.84 -5.60 -18.61
C VAL A 52 3.69 -4.95 -19.38
N LEU A 53 2.49 -4.90 -18.80
CA LEU A 53 1.31 -4.26 -19.39
C LEU A 53 1.59 -2.79 -19.72
N ALA A 54 2.09 -2.02 -18.75
CA ALA A 54 2.31 -0.59 -18.93
C ALA A 54 3.37 -0.28 -19.98
N ILE A 55 4.49 -1.02 -20.00
CA ILE A 55 5.56 -0.83 -20.99
C ILE A 55 5.01 -1.02 -22.40
N ASN A 56 4.24 -2.08 -22.63
CA ASN A 56 3.64 -2.36 -23.94
C ASN A 56 2.59 -1.31 -24.32
N ALA A 57 1.72 -0.91 -23.38
CA ALA A 57 0.69 0.10 -23.63
C ALA A 57 1.31 1.47 -23.99
N ILE A 58 2.38 1.88 -23.29
CA ILE A 58 3.10 3.13 -23.60
C ILE A 58 3.73 3.05 -24.99
N ASP A 59 4.37 1.93 -25.35
CA ASP A 59 4.99 1.73 -26.66
C ASP A 59 3.95 1.82 -27.79
N VAL A 60 2.80 1.15 -27.65
CA VAL A 60 1.68 1.21 -28.59
C VAL A 60 1.16 2.64 -28.75
N ALA A 61 0.83 3.31 -27.64
CA ALA A 61 0.33 4.68 -27.67
C ALA A 61 1.34 5.65 -28.29
N SER A 62 2.64 5.44 -28.05
CA SER A 62 3.70 6.29 -28.61
C SER A 62 3.88 6.09 -30.11
N LYS A 63 3.86 4.83 -30.59
CA LYS A 63 3.92 4.52 -32.04
C LYS A 63 2.70 5.06 -32.80
N ALA A 64 1.56 5.14 -32.13
CA ALA A 64 0.34 5.73 -32.68
C ALA A 64 0.32 7.27 -32.64
N GLY A 65 1.31 7.93 -32.03
CA GLY A 65 1.31 9.39 -31.85
C GLY A 65 0.25 9.88 -30.86
N LEU A 66 -0.16 9.03 -29.93
CA LEU A 66 -1.22 9.29 -28.93
C LEU A 66 -0.66 9.52 -27.53
N ALA A 67 0.66 9.57 -27.35
CA ALA A 67 1.32 9.76 -26.06
C ALA A 67 2.09 11.08 -25.98
N GLU A 68 1.48 12.15 -26.50
CA GLU A 68 2.03 13.50 -26.58
C GLU A 68 1.81 14.25 -25.26
N PHE A 69 2.74 14.08 -24.32
CA PHE A 69 2.77 14.79 -23.04
C PHE A 69 3.92 15.79 -23.00
N GLU A 70 3.87 16.74 -22.07
CA GLU A 70 5.05 17.54 -21.70
C GLU A 70 6.11 16.62 -21.09
N GLU A 71 5.68 15.72 -20.19
CA GLU A 71 6.54 14.79 -19.47
C GLU A 71 5.82 13.49 -19.13
N ILE A 72 6.49 12.35 -19.32
CA ILE A 72 6.08 11.06 -18.78
C ILE A 72 7.22 10.53 -17.90
N LYS A 73 6.91 10.26 -16.63
CA LYS A 73 7.79 9.60 -15.65
C LYS A 73 7.35 8.15 -15.49
N PHE A 74 8.27 7.21 -15.67
CA PHE A 74 8.08 5.81 -15.32
C PHE A 74 8.96 5.51 -14.10
N LEU A 75 8.35 5.50 -12.92
CA LEU A 75 9.01 5.28 -11.64
C LEU A 75 8.73 3.86 -11.16
N VAL A 76 9.80 3.05 -11.11
CA VAL A 76 9.77 1.71 -10.54
C VAL A 76 10.67 1.71 -9.30
N VAL A 77 10.09 1.39 -8.14
CA VAL A 77 10.80 1.32 -6.85
C VAL A 77 11.18 -0.13 -6.51
N SER A 78 11.94 -0.34 -5.43
CA SER A 78 12.50 -1.65 -5.09
C SER A 78 12.33 -2.02 -3.61
N ASP A 79 11.42 -1.35 -2.92
CA ASP A 79 11.20 -1.48 -1.49
C ASP A 79 9.72 -1.27 -1.10
N GLU A 80 8.78 -1.42 -2.05
CA GLU A 80 7.34 -1.24 -1.80
C GLU A 80 6.87 -2.19 -0.70
N GLU A 81 7.29 -3.45 -0.80
CA GLU A 81 6.85 -4.55 0.06
C GLU A 81 7.37 -4.40 1.52
N LEU A 82 8.30 -3.47 1.72
CA LEU A 82 8.84 -3.08 3.03
C LEU A 82 8.18 -1.80 3.58
N GLY A 83 7.20 -1.24 2.88
CA GLY A 83 6.60 0.05 3.19
C GLY A 83 7.33 1.25 2.58
N SER A 84 8.13 1.06 1.53
CA SER A 84 8.80 2.13 0.77
C SER A 84 9.68 3.08 1.61
N PRO A 85 10.44 2.60 2.62
CA PRO A 85 11.17 3.48 3.53
C PRO A 85 12.24 4.34 2.83
N LEU A 86 12.79 3.87 1.70
CA LEU A 86 13.81 4.57 0.93
C LEU A 86 13.23 5.35 -0.25
N SER A 87 12.16 4.83 -0.87
CA SER A 87 11.59 5.40 -2.09
C SER A 87 10.47 6.42 -1.85
N ARG A 88 9.82 6.43 -0.68
CA ARG A 88 8.70 7.35 -0.38
C ARG A 88 9.01 8.81 -0.74
N GLY A 89 10.16 9.33 -0.32
CA GLY A 89 10.53 10.72 -0.61
C GLY A 89 10.60 11.03 -2.11
N TRP A 90 11.15 10.09 -2.89
CA TRP A 90 11.21 10.17 -4.35
C TRP A 90 9.84 10.09 -5.01
N ILE A 91 8.97 9.19 -4.53
CA ILE A 91 7.59 9.07 -5.02
C ILE A 91 6.86 10.39 -4.82
N GLU A 92 6.89 10.96 -3.61
CA GLU A 92 6.21 12.21 -3.27
C GLU A 92 6.75 13.41 -4.07
N GLU A 93 8.08 13.50 -4.25
CA GLU A 93 8.72 14.56 -5.05
C GLU A 93 8.23 14.56 -6.51
N HIS A 94 8.20 13.39 -7.13
CA HIS A 94 7.79 13.25 -8.53
C HIS A 94 6.28 13.33 -8.72
N ALA A 95 5.49 12.90 -7.73
CA ALA A 95 4.04 13.03 -7.74
C ALA A 95 3.61 14.51 -7.73
N LYS A 96 4.20 15.35 -6.86
CA LYS A 96 3.89 16.79 -6.75
C LYS A 96 4.10 17.58 -8.04
N THR A 97 4.96 17.07 -8.92
CA THR A 97 5.29 17.71 -10.20
C THR A 97 4.55 17.06 -11.38
N SER A 98 3.56 16.20 -11.10
CA SER A 98 2.76 15.49 -12.09
C SER A 98 1.29 15.88 -11.95
N ASP A 99 0.56 15.86 -13.06
CA ASP A 99 -0.86 16.20 -13.09
C ASP A 99 -1.74 14.95 -12.84
N TRP A 100 -1.21 13.75 -13.16
CA TRP A 100 -1.84 12.47 -12.88
C TRP A 100 -0.81 11.41 -12.46
N VAL A 101 -1.23 10.48 -11.60
CA VAL A 101 -0.47 9.29 -11.23
C VAL A 101 -1.26 8.02 -11.55
N LEU A 102 -0.62 7.10 -12.27
CA LEU A 102 -1.16 5.79 -12.64
C LEU A 102 -0.33 4.69 -11.98
N THR A 103 -0.90 3.99 -11.00
CA THR A 103 -0.19 2.96 -10.23
C THR A 103 -0.56 1.56 -10.72
N LEU A 104 0.46 0.73 -10.98
CA LEU A 104 0.30 -0.52 -11.73
C LEU A 104 0.09 -1.76 -10.84
N GLU A 105 -0.29 -1.57 -9.57
CA GLU A 105 -0.78 -2.65 -8.71
C GLU A 105 -1.83 -3.49 -9.46
N PRO A 106 -1.99 -4.78 -9.14
CA PRO A 106 -2.96 -5.60 -9.84
C PRO A 106 -4.40 -5.14 -9.60
N GLY A 107 -5.22 -5.28 -10.66
CA GLY A 107 -6.67 -5.22 -10.52
C GLY A 107 -7.16 -6.38 -9.65
N ARG A 108 -8.17 -6.12 -8.81
CA ARG A 108 -8.79 -7.18 -7.99
C ARG A 108 -9.65 -8.11 -8.83
N PRO A 109 -10.00 -9.32 -8.34
CA PRO A 109 -10.92 -10.21 -9.04
C PRO A 109 -12.17 -9.47 -9.51
N GLY A 110 -12.52 -9.62 -10.79
CA GLY A 110 -13.60 -8.89 -11.45
C GLY A 110 -13.22 -7.52 -12.05
N GLY A 111 -11.95 -7.08 -11.96
CA GLY A 111 -11.47 -5.87 -12.65
C GLY A 111 -11.53 -4.55 -11.88
N GLY A 112 -11.50 -4.60 -10.54
CA GLY A 112 -11.63 -3.41 -9.71
C GLY A 112 -10.45 -2.45 -9.78
N TYR A 113 -10.73 -1.14 -9.77
CA TYR A 113 -9.75 -0.05 -9.70
C TYR A 113 -9.92 0.76 -8.41
N PHE A 114 -8.82 1.22 -7.83
CA PHE A 114 -8.82 1.94 -6.57
C PHE A 114 -8.80 3.44 -6.78
N THR A 115 -9.73 4.12 -6.11
CA THR A 115 -9.82 5.59 -6.05
C THR A 115 -9.62 6.10 -4.62
N SER A 116 -9.38 5.19 -3.69
CA SER A 116 -8.97 5.48 -2.32
C SER A 116 -8.22 4.28 -1.75
N ARG A 117 -7.44 4.52 -0.69
CA ARG A 117 -6.72 3.52 0.08
C ARG A 117 -6.74 3.89 1.56
N GLY A 118 -6.84 2.89 2.42
CA GLY A 118 -6.73 3.08 3.87
C GLY A 118 -5.30 3.36 4.31
N ALA A 119 -5.15 3.92 5.50
CA ALA A 119 -3.88 4.02 6.18
C ALA A 119 -3.43 2.63 6.66
N VAL A 120 -2.14 2.35 6.52
CA VAL A 120 -1.48 1.14 7.01
C VAL A 120 -0.38 1.56 7.96
N GLY A 121 -0.33 0.94 9.13
CA GLY A 121 0.65 1.25 10.15
C GLY A 121 1.32 0.02 10.71
N ALA A 122 2.63 0.14 10.91
CA ALA A 122 3.46 -0.81 11.62
C ALA A 122 3.94 -0.15 12.92
N PHE A 123 3.36 -0.57 14.03
CA PHE A 123 3.61 0.01 15.35
C PHE A 123 4.30 -1.01 16.25
N PHE A 124 5.28 -0.53 17.03
CA PHE A 124 6.08 -1.35 17.93
C PHE A 124 5.99 -0.78 19.33
N ILE A 125 5.45 -1.54 20.27
CA ILE A 125 5.32 -1.10 21.67
C ILE A 125 6.37 -1.85 22.47
N GLU A 126 7.31 -1.13 23.08
CA GLU A 126 8.38 -1.70 23.88
C GLU A 126 8.23 -1.29 25.35
N ALA A 127 8.32 -2.27 26.25
CA ALA A 127 8.33 -2.05 27.69
C ALA A 127 9.70 -2.42 28.27
N VAL A 128 10.24 -1.52 29.10
CA VAL A 128 11.50 -1.71 29.83
C VAL A 128 11.21 -1.55 31.32
N GLY A 129 11.45 -2.61 32.08
CA GLY A 129 11.32 -2.68 33.52
C GLY A 129 12.65 -3.02 34.19
N GLN A 130 12.60 -3.81 35.25
CA GLN A 130 13.77 -4.16 36.05
C GLN A 130 13.78 -5.65 36.38
N THR A 131 14.88 -6.33 36.03
CA THR A 131 15.06 -7.74 36.35
C THR A 131 15.35 -7.94 37.83
N ALA A 132 14.79 -9.00 38.41
CA ALA A 132 15.14 -9.48 39.74
C ALA A 132 14.71 -10.94 39.90
N HIS A 133 15.30 -11.64 40.86
CA HIS A 133 14.83 -12.98 41.20
C HIS A 133 13.41 -12.92 41.80
N ALA A 134 12.47 -13.67 41.22
CA ALA A 134 11.05 -13.58 41.54
C ALA A 134 10.71 -13.89 43.00
N ALA A 135 11.46 -14.78 43.67
CA ALA A 135 11.32 -15.01 45.12
C ALA A 135 12.24 -14.13 45.98
N ALA A 136 13.57 -14.23 45.78
CA ALA A 136 14.56 -13.63 46.67
C ALA A 136 14.63 -12.09 46.66
N ASN A 137 14.24 -11.43 45.56
CA ASN A 137 14.39 -9.98 45.41
C ASN A 137 13.18 -9.34 44.72
N TYR A 138 11.96 -9.85 44.96
CA TYR A 138 10.75 -9.47 44.23
C TYR A 138 10.54 -7.94 44.12
N LEU A 139 10.65 -7.22 45.24
CA LEU A 139 10.42 -5.78 45.30
C LEU A 139 11.46 -4.95 44.52
N LYS A 140 12.64 -5.52 44.22
CA LYS A 140 13.66 -4.88 43.38
C LYS A 140 13.37 -5.02 41.88
N GLY A 141 12.44 -5.88 41.48
CA GLY A 141 12.05 -6.01 40.08
C GLY A 141 10.87 -5.14 39.71
N ALA A 142 10.67 -4.99 38.40
CA ALA A 142 9.50 -4.36 37.80
C ALA A 142 9.21 -5.06 36.48
N SER A 143 8.05 -5.73 36.39
CA SER A 143 7.72 -6.58 35.23
C SER A 143 7.33 -5.74 34.02
N ALA A 144 8.09 -5.84 32.93
CA ALA A 144 7.77 -5.27 31.62
C ALA A 144 6.63 -6.02 30.90
N VAL A 145 6.45 -7.31 31.20
CA VAL A 145 5.38 -8.13 30.62
C VAL A 145 4.01 -7.69 31.13
N ARG A 146 3.92 -7.34 32.42
CA ARG A 146 2.64 -6.98 33.07
C ARG A 146 1.88 -5.84 32.36
N PRO A 147 2.46 -4.66 32.09
CA PRO A 147 1.73 -3.58 31.41
C PRO A 147 1.34 -3.94 29.98
N LEU A 148 2.20 -4.65 29.23
CA LEU A 148 1.84 -5.07 27.86
C LEU A 148 0.72 -6.10 27.85
N ALA A 149 0.69 -7.02 28.81
CA ALA A 149 -0.42 -7.98 28.94
C ALA A 149 -1.77 -7.31 29.24
N ILE A 150 -1.77 -6.19 29.98
CA ILE A 150 -2.97 -5.36 30.21
C ILE A 150 -3.35 -4.62 28.91
N LEU A 151 -2.35 -4.15 28.17
CA LEU A 151 -2.54 -3.32 26.99
C LEU A 151 -3.17 -4.09 25.82
N VAL A 152 -2.75 -5.34 25.58
CA VAL A 152 -3.23 -6.17 24.44
C VAL A 152 -4.76 -6.15 24.26
N PRO A 153 -5.58 -6.56 25.24
CA PRO A 153 -7.03 -6.56 25.05
C PRO A 153 -7.62 -5.16 24.86
N GLN A 154 -7.00 -4.13 25.45
CA GLN A 154 -7.47 -2.75 25.33
C GLN A 154 -7.22 -2.17 23.93
N ILE A 155 -6.05 -2.46 23.34
CA ILE A 155 -5.72 -1.98 21.99
C ILE A 155 -6.48 -2.75 20.91
N GLU A 156 -6.68 -4.06 21.05
CA GLU A 156 -7.49 -4.83 20.08
C GLU A 156 -8.96 -4.42 20.13
N ALA A 157 -9.48 -4.03 21.30
CA ALA A 157 -10.81 -3.47 21.46
C ALA A 157 -11.02 -2.11 20.76
N LEU A 158 -9.96 -1.46 20.27
CA LEU A 158 -10.08 -0.29 19.40
C LEU A 158 -10.49 -0.64 17.96
N THR A 159 -10.53 -1.92 17.62
CA THR A 159 -11.07 -2.38 16.32
C THR A 159 -12.53 -1.98 16.18
N ASP A 160 -12.83 -1.28 15.09
CA ASP A 160 -14.14 -0.77 14.73
C ASP A 160 -14.34 -1.02 13.24
N LEU A 161 -14.89 -2.19 12.90
CA LEU A 161 -15.07 -2.63 11.52
C LEU A 161 -16.04 -1.74 10.75
N GLU A 162 -17.04 -1.18 11.44
CA GLU A 162 -18.03 -0.28 10.85
C GLU A 162 -17.34 1.01 10.35
N ASN A 163 -16.49 1.59 11.19
CA ASN A 163 -15.73 2.80 10.85
C ASN A 163 -14.39 2.50 10.14
N GLY A 164 -14.10 1.24 9.85
CA GLY A 164 -12.93 0.82 9.08
C GLY A 164 -11.60 0.99 9.80
N ALA A 165 -11.61 0.82 11.13
CA ALA A 165 -10.41 0.73 11.95
C ALA A 165 -10.18 -0.72 12.37
N ILE A 166 -8.95 -1.22 12.18
CA ILE A 166 -8.57 -2.57 12.58
C ILE A 166 -7.27 -2.47 13.36
N VAL A 167 -7.20 -3.11 14.52
CA VAL A 167 -5.98 -3.23 15.33
C VAL A 167 -5.74 -4.70 15.60
N ASN A 168 -4.55 -5.19 15.27
CA ASN A 168 -4.17 -6.57 15.49
C ASN A 168 -2.80 -6.65 16.16
N VAL A 169 -2.73 -7.35 17.31
CA VAL A 169 -1.45 -7.63 17.97
C VAL A 169 -0.89 -8.94 17.41
N GLY A 170 -0.05 -8.82 16.37
CA GLY A 170 0.50 -10.00 15.70
C GLY A 170 1.64 -10.68 16.46
N VAL A 171 2.35 -9.94 17.32
CA VAL A 171 3.50 -10.48 18.08
C VAL A 171 3.47 -9.98 19.52
N PHE A 172 3.64 -10.89 20.47
CA PHE A 172 3.91 -10.57 21.88
C PHE A 172 5.08 -11.42 22.38
N GLN A 173 6.17 -10.78 22.79
CA GLN A 173 7.37 -11.42 23.34
C GLN A 173 7.81 -10.73 24.63
N GLY A 174 8.25 -11.50 25.64
CA GLY A 174 8.84 -10.94 26.85
C GLY A 174 9.23 -11.97 27.90
N GLY A 175 10.25 -11.63 28.70
CA GLY A 175 10.83 -12.49 29.73
C GLY A 175 11.80 -13.54 29.22
N ASP A 176 12.79 -13.88 30.07
CA ASP A 176 13.88 -14.79 29.73
C ASP A 176 13.79 -16.13 30.47
N ALA A 177 13.22 -16.15 31.68
CA ALA A 177 13.09 -17.36 32.49
C ALA A 177 12.01 -17.21 33.59
N ARG A 178 11.38 -18.33 33.98
CA ARG A 178 10.29 -18.35 34.97
C ARG A 178 10.62 -17.76 36.34
N GLN A 179 11.89 -17.80 36.76
CA GLN A 179 12.34 -17.31 38.07
C GLN A 179 12.88 -15.86 38.05
N VAL A 180 12.84 -15.19 36.89
CA VAL A 180 13.33 -13.82 36.71
C VAL A 180 12.15 -12.92 36.37
N ILE A 181 11.99 -11.81 37.09
CA ILE A 181 11.03 -10.76 36.74
C ILE A 181 11.42 -10.19 35.36
N PRO A 182 10.53 -10.24 34.35
CA PRO A 182 10.86 -9.79 33.00
C PRO A 182 11.25 -8.32 32.94
N GLY A 183 12.49 -8.02 32.54
CA GLY A 183 12.97 -6.65 32.38
C GLY A 183 12.62 -6.03 31.02
N HIS A 184 12.22 -6.84 30.03
CA HIS A 184 11.86 -6.39 28.69
C HIS A 184 10.67 -7.17 28.15
N ALA A 185 9.81 -6.48 27.41
CA ALA A 185 8.75 -7.08 26.61
C ALA A 185 8.44 -6.18 25.41
N LYS A 186 7.88 -6.75 24.34
CA LYS A 186 7.47 -6.00 23.15
C LYS A 186 6.20 -6.55 22.51
N LEU A 187 5.46 -5.65 21.86
CA LEU A 187 4.33 -5.94 20.97
C LEU A 187 4.65 -5.43 19.56
N HIS A 188 4.25 -6.18 18.54
CA HIS A 188 4.14 -5.66 17.17
C HIS A 188 2.65 -5.57 16.83
N VAL A 189 2.22 -4.39 16.41
CA VAL A 189 0.81 -4.05 16.21
C VAL A 189 0.63 -3.57 14.76
N ASP A 190 -0.26 -4.25 14.04
CA ASP A 190 -0.75 -3.80 12.74
C ASP A 190 -2.00 -2.96 12.97
N MET A 191 -1.99 -1.74 12.44
CA MET A 191 -3.10 -0.81 12.56
C MET A 191 -3.54 -0.38 11.16
N ARG A 192 -4.85 -0.47 10.90
CA ARG A 192 -5.48 -0.01 9.67
C ARG A 192 -6.53 1.03 10.00
N ALA A 193 -6.66 2.04 9.16
CA ALA A 193 -7.70 3.06 9.31
C ALA A 193 -8.18 3.57 7.95
N ARG A 194 -9.49 3.75 7.78
CA ARG A 194 -10.08 4.20 6.51
C ARG A 194 -9.73 5.64 6.13
N THR A 195 -9.57 6.54 7.10
CA THR A 195 -9.35 7.98 6.86
C THR A 195 -8.18 8.52 7.70
N PRO A 196 -7.61 9.69 7.32
CA PRO A 196 -6.58 10.35 8.12
C PRO A 196 -7.04 10.68 9.54
N GLU A 197 -8.31 11.07 9.72
CA GLU A 197 -8.89 11.40 11.02
C GLU A 197 -9.03 10.14 11.90
N ALA A 198 -9.47 9.04 11.30
CA ALA A 198 -9.56 7.75 11.98
C ALA A 198 -8.16 7.25 12.39
N ALA A 199 -7.17 7.37 11.50
CA ALA A 199 -5.77 7.04 11.79
C ALA A 199 -5.23 7.86 12.96
N ALA A 200 -5.44 9.18 12.94
CA ALA A 200 -5.00 10.07 14.01
C ALA A 200 -5.73 9.80 15.34
N LYS A 201 -7.04 9.50 15.30
CA LYS A 201 -7.80 9.10 16.49
C LYS A 201 -7.27 7.80 17.08
N LEU A 202 -7.06 6.80 16.24
CA LEU A 202 -6.60 5.48 16.67
C LEU A 202 -5.22 5.55 17.31
N GLN A 203 -4.29 6.31 16.71
CA GLN A 203 -2.97 6.53 17.28
C GLN A 203 -3.05 7.23 18.66
N ARG A 204 -3.88 8.28 18.80
CA ARG A 204 -4.07 8.95 20.10
C ARG A 204 -4.62 8.03 21.18
N GLU A 205 -5.55 7.14 20.84
CA GLU A 205 -6.09 6.17 21.80
C GLU A 205 -5.03 5.16 22.24
N VAL A 206 -4.20 4.66 21.31
CA VAL A 206 -3.07 3.78 21.66
C VAL A 206 -2.06 4.50 22.56
N GLU A 207 -1.70 5.75 22.23
CA GLU A 207 -0.81 6.58 23.06
C GLU A 207 -1.39 6.82 24.47
N ARG A 208 -2.70 7.07 24.57
CA ARG A 208 -3.40 7.20 25.86
C ARG A 208 -3.30 5.91 26.67
N LEU A 209 -3.63 4.76 26.09
CA LEU A 209 -3.57 3.46 26.78
C LEU A 209 -2.14 3.12 27.24
N ILE A 210 -1.13 3.45 26.42
CA ILE A 210 0.28 3.32 26.79
C ILE A 210 0.60 4.16 28.04
N SER A 211 0.13 5.40 28.09
CA SER A 211 0.36 6.29 29.23
C SER A 211 -0.29 5.78 30.54
N GLU A 212 -1.39 5.05 30.45
CA GLU A 212 -2.11 4.48 31.60
C GLU A 212 -1.41 3.27 32.22
N VAL A 213 -0.62 2.53 31.43
CA VAL A 213 0.11 1.35 31.91
C VAL A 213 1.58 1.63 32.25
N ALA A 214 2.12 2.76 31.78
CA ALA A 214 3.46 3.22 32.13
C ALA A 214 3.55 3.62 33.61
N THR A 215 4.71 3.41 34.22
CA THR A 215 4.98 3.78 35.63
C THR A 215 6.41 4.29 35.77
N ASP A 216 6.74 4.90 36.92
CA ASP A 216 8.11 5.34 37.23
C ASP A 216 9.17 4.23 37.16
N ARG A 217 8.75 2.95 37.25
CA ARG A 217 9.63 1.77 37.22
C ARG A 217 9.55 0.97 35.92
N VAL A 218 8.58 1.25 35.06
CA VAL A 218 8.39 0.56 33.79
C VAL A 218 8.03 1.59 32.72
N SER A 219 8.98 1.86 31.83
CA SER A 219 8.73 2.71 30.67
C SER A 219 8.05 1.88 29.58
N VAL A 220 7.03 2.45 28.94
CA VAL A 220 6.38 1.86 27.77
C VAL A 220 6.40 2.90 26.66
N VAL A 221 6.97 2.55 25.50
CA VAL A 221 7.18 3.48 24.39
C VAL A 221 6.55 2.94 23.11
N LEU A 222 5.92 3.83 22.34
CA LEU A 222 5.43 3.56 21.00
C LEU A 222 6.52 3.97 19.99
N LYS A 223 6.84 3.06 19.07
CA LYS A 223 7.71 3.28 17.91
C LYS A 223 6.97 2.88 16.63
N GLY A 224 7.58 3.19 15.48
CA GLY A 224 6.97 2.96 14.18
C GLY A 224 5.99 4.06 13.81
N GLY A 225 4.95 3.72 13.07
CA GLY A 225 3.97 4.69 12.62
C GLY A 225 3.19 4.21 11.39
N TRP A 226 2.43 5.16 10.82
CA TRP A 226 1.75 4.98 9.54
C TRP A 226 2.77 4.89 8.40
N THR A 227 2.91 3.70 7.81
CA THR A 227 3.79 3.43 6.66
C THR A 227 3.12 3.82 5.34
N ARG A 228 1.79 3.74 5.27
CA ARG A 228 0.97 4.27 4.18
C ARG A 228 -0.05 5.25 4.75
N PRO A 229 -0.12 6.50 4.25
CA PRO A 229 -1.19 7.41 4.64
C PRO A 229 -2.54 6.93 4.06
N ALA A 230 -3.64 7.34 4.68
CA ALA A 230 -4.95 7.19 4.06
C ALA A 230 -5.05 8.17 2.88
N TRP A 231 -5.48 7.64 1.74
CA TRP A 231 -5.82 8.41 0.55
C TRP A 231 -7.34 8.37 0.38
N ALA A 232 -7.97 9.52 0.59
CA ALA A 232 -9.42 9.66 0.43
C ALA A 232 -9.81 9.89 -1.04
N ARG A 233 -11.01 9.44 -1.39
CA ARG A 233 -11.63 9.68 -2.70
C ARG A 233 -11.90 11.18 -2.89
N THR A 234 -11.31 11.80 -3.92
CA THR A 234 -11.50 13.23 -4.26
C THR A 234 -12.27 13.42 -5.56
N ALA A 235 -12.75 14.64 -5.84
CA ALA A 235 -13.44 14.96 -7.09
C ALA A 235 -12.53 14.80 -8.32
N GLU A 236 -11.26 15.15 -8.20
CA GLU A 236 -10.26 15.05 -9.26
C GLU A 236 -9.89 13.58 -9.54
N THR A 237 -9.75 12.78 -8.48
CA THR A 237 -9.59 11.33 -8.59
C THR A 237 -10.82 10.70 -9.27
N GLN A 238 -12.02 11.19 -8.95
CA GLN A 238 -13.24 10.74 -9.61
C GLN A 238 -13.30 11.10 -11.09
N ALA A 239 -12.87 12.29 -11.46
CA ALA A 239 -12.76 12.67 -12.86
C ALA A 239 -11.80 11.74 -13.61
N LEU A 240 -10.67 11.38 -12.99
CA LEU A 240 -9.73 10.41 -13.56
C LEU A 240 -10.34 9.00 -13.66
N TYR A 241 -11.05 8.54 -12.63
CA TYR A 241 -11.74 7.25 -12.65
C TYR A 241 -12.83 7.19 -13.73
N ALA A 242 -13.57 8.27 -13.97
CA ALA A 242 -14.56 8.33 -15.04
C ALA A 242 -13.94 8.11 -16.44
N ILE A 243 -12.71 8.58 -16.65
CA ILE A 243 -11.94 8.29 -17.87
C ILE A 243 -11.60 6.80 -17.96
N VAL A 244 -11.17 6.19 -16.86
CA VAL A 244 -10.88 4.74 -16.78
C VAL A 244 -12.14 3.92 -17.07
N ALA A 245 -13.27 4.28 -16.46
CA ALA A 245 -14.54 3.58 -16.64
C ALA A 245 -15.01 3.66 -18.09
N LYS A 246 -14.95 4.84 -18.71
CA LYS A 246 -15.30 5.02 -20.12
C LYS A 246 -14.38 4.20 -21.05
N ALA A 247 -13.07 4.25 -20.83
CA ALA A 247 -12.12 3.45 -21.60
C ALA A 247 -12.37 1.94 -21.43
N SER A 248 -12.72 1.51 -20.22
CA SER A 248 -13.07 0.11 -19.95
C SER A 248 -14.34 -0.31 -20.68
N GLU A 249 -15.37 0.54 -20.70
CA GLU A 249 -16.61 0.32 -21.44
C GLU A 249 -16.36 0.18 -22.95
N GLU A 250 -15.55 1.09 -23.54
CA GLU A 250 -15.21 1.07 -24.97
C GLU A 250 -14.44 -0.20 -25.39
N ILE A 251 -13.59 -0.73 -24.50
CA ILE A 251 -12.83 -1.96 -24.74
C ILE A 251 -13.64 -3.22 -24.41
N GLY A 252 -14.68 -3.12 -23.59
CA GLY A 252 -15.39 -4.27 -23.03
C GLY A 252 -14.68 -4.92 -21.84
N ALA A 253 -13.77 -4.20 -21.18
CA ALA A 253 -13.05 -4.67 -20.01
C ALA A 253 -13.89 -4.53 -18.72
N PRO A 254 -13.84 -5.50 -17.80
CA PRO A 254 -14.49 -5.35 -16.49
C PRO A 254 -13.95 -4.16 -15.71
N CYS A 255 -14.86 -3.36 -15.12
CA CYS A 255 -14.50 -2.17 -14.36
C CYS A 255 -15.51 -1.94 -13.22
N PHE A 256 -14.99 -1.79 -12.00
CA PHE A 256 -15.75 -1.29 -10.87
C PHE A 256 -14.85 -0.53 -9.90
N GLU A 257 -15.47 0.35 -9.11
CA GLU A 257 -14.75 1.25 -8.21
C GLU A 257 -14.50 0.59 -6.85
N LEU A 258 -13.29 0.73 -6.34
CA LEU A 258 -12.90 0.30 -5.01
C LEU A 258 -12.58 1.52 -4.12
N THR A 259 -13.40 1.71 -3.08
CA THR A 259 -13.38 2.93 -2.24
C THR A 259 -13.31 2.69 -0.73
N ASN A 260 -13.50 1.45 -0.27
CA ASN A 260 -13.66 1.11 1.15
C ASN A 260 -12.67 0.03 1.59
N ILE A 261 -11.37 0.28 1.41
CA ILE A 261 -10.34 -0.74 1.61
C ILE A 261 -9.35 -0.28 2.66
N SER A 262 -9.03 -1.18 3.60
CA SER A 262 -8.07 -0.97 4.70
C SER A 262 -6.61 -1.25 4.30
N GLY A 263 -6.36 -1.70 3.08
CA GLY A 263 -5.02 -1.84 2.50
C GLY A 263 -4.50 -0.56 1.86
N GLY A 264 -3.18 -0.43 1.79
CA GLY A 264 -2.46 0.65 1.12
C GLY A 264 -1.58 0.13 -0.01
N SER A 265 -1.01 1.05 -0.77
CA SER A 265 0.00 0.85 -1.82
C SER A 265 0.77 2.15 -1.97
N ASP A 266 1.81 2.21 -2.79
CA ASP A 266 2.49 3.48 -3.05
C ASP A 266 1.59 4.59 -3.63
N ALA A 267 0.46 4.22 -4.25
CA ALA A 267 -0.58 5.17 -4.65
C ALA A 267 -1.11 6.01 -3.48
N SER A 268 -1.09 5.46 -2.26
CA SER A 268 -1.46 6.18 -1.04
C SER A 268 -0.65 7.47 -0.87
N PHE A 269 0.64 7.47 -1.20
CA PHE A 269 1.48 8.66 -1.07
C PHE A 269 1.06 9.75 -2.04
N CYS A 270 0.84 9.38 -3.31
CA CYS A 270 0.43 10.29 -4.36
C CYS A 270 -0.96 10.88 -4.10
N GLY A 271 -1.92 10.00 -3.77
CA GLY A 271 -3.29 10.42 -3.51
C GLY A 271 -3.45 11.24 -2.22
N ALA A 272 -2.68 10.96 -1.16
CA ALA A 272 -2.67 11.77 0.05
C ALA A 272 -2.10 13.18 -0.16
N LEU A 273 -1.30 13.39 -1.21
CA LEU A 273 -0.84 14.72 -1.65
C LEU A 273 -1.89 15.48 -2.46
N GLY A 274 -3.06 14.88 -2.73
CA GLY A 274 -4.11 15.46 -3.55
C GLY A 274 -3.85 15.38 -5.06
N VAL A 275 -2.83 14.62 -5.48
CA VAL A 275 -2.57 14.41 -6.91
C VAL A 275 -3.59 13.40 -7.45
N PRO A 276 -4.31 13.70 -8.55
CA PRO A 276 -5.24 12.75 -9.16
C PRO A 276 -4.55 11.41 -9.45
N THR A 277 -4.96 10.36 -8.73
CA THR A 277 -4.29 9.06 -8.73
C THR A 277 -5.29 7.97 -9.03
N ILE A 278 -4.92 6.95 -9.81
CA ILE A 278 -5.64 5.69 -9.89
C ILE A 278 -4.67 4.56 -9.61
N ASP A 279 -5.16 3.55 -8.91
CA ASP A 279 -4.40 2.37 -8.57
C ASP A 279 -5.15 1.09 -8.97
N GLY A 280 -4.43 -0.04 -9.04
CA GLY A 280 -4.96 -1.28 -9.57
C GLY A 280 -4.93 -1.37 -11.10
N LEU A 281 -4.08 -0.64 -11.81
CA LEU A 281 -4.05 -0.63 -13.29
C LEU A 281 -3.36 -1.86 -13.92
N GLY A 282 -2.75 -2.73 -13.12
CA GLY A 282 -2.20 -4.00 -13.56
C GLY A 282 -3.26 -5.05 -13.95
N PRO A 283 -2.86 -6.27 -14.33
CA PRO A 283 -3.78 -7.34 -14.70
C PRO A 283 -4.71 -7.73 -13.54
N ILE A 284 -5.81 -8.42 -13.85
CA ILE A 284 -6.68 -9.03 -12.83
C ILE A 284 -5.88 -10.14 -12.14
N CYS A 285 -5.68 -10.00 -10.83
CA CYS A 285 -4.93 -10.94 -10.00
C CYS A 285 -5.80 -11.54 -8.91
N ASN A 286 -5.61 -12.82 -8.64
CA ASN A 286 -6.17 -13.55 -7.50
C ASN A 286 -5.06 -13.80 -6.48
N ASP A 287 -5.42 -13.71 -5.19
CA ASP A 287 -4.59 -14.13 -4.05
C ASP A 287 -3.14 -13.58 -4.06
N ILE A 288 -3.02 -12.25 -4.10
CA ILE A 288 -1.72 -11.55 -3.96
C ILE A 288 -1.00 -11.96 -2.67
N CYS A 289 0.34 -11.97 -2.72
CA CYS A 289 1.21 -12.40 -1.62
C CYS A 289 0.97 -13.85 -1.14
N SER A 290 0.31 -14.71 -1.95
CA SER A 290 0.03 -16.11 -1.64
C SER A 290 0.66 -17.07 -2.65
N ARG A 291 0.78 -18.36 -2.28
CA ARG A 291 1.19 -19.43 -3.22
C ARG A 291 0.15 -19.72 -4.31
N ASP A 292 -1.06 -19.19 -4.13
CA ASP A 292 -2.14 -19.27 -5.10
C ASP A 292 -2.18 -18.05 -6.04
N GLU A 293 -1.16 -17.18 -5.99
CA GLU A 293 -1.06 -15.98 -6.83
C GLU A 293 -1.18 -16.35 -8.32
N THR A 294 -2.21 -15.81 -8.95
CA THR A 294 -2.48 -16.00 -10.38
C THR A 294 -3.00 -14.72 -11.01
N ILE A 295 -2.68 -14.50 -12.28
CA ILE A 295 -3.33 -13.50 -13.11
C ILE A 295 -4.22 -14.15 -14.17
N VAL A 296 -5.30 -13.46 -14.56
CA VAL A 296 -6.06 -13.78 -15.77
C VAL A 296 -5.26 -13.28 -16.97
N VAL A 297 -4.78 -14.18 -17.82
CA VAL A 297 -3.84 -13.84 -18.92
C VAL A 297 -4.44 -12.82 -19.88
N ASP A 298 -5.68 -13.03 -20.29
CA ASP A 298 -6.36 -12.14 -21.25
C ASP A 298 -6.56 -10.72 -20.70
N SER A 299 -6.62 -10.57 -19.37
CA SER A 299 -6.72 -9.26 -18.74
C SER A 299 -5.49 -8.38 -18.98
N LEU A 300 -4.33 -8.96 -19.34
CA LEU A 300 -3.15 -8.18 -19.77
C LEU A 300 -3.44 -7.41 -21.06
N VAL A 301 -4.20 -8.00 -21.98
CA VAL A 301 -4.55 -7.40 -23.27
C VAL A 301 -5.61 -6.33 -23.06
N ASP A 302 -6.74 -6.70 -22.44
CA ASP A 302 -7.86 -5.79 -22.25
C ASP A 302 -7.48 -4.57 -21.43
N ARG A 303 -6.81 -4.78 -20.29
CA ARG A 303 -6.38 -3.68 -19.42
C ARG A 303 -5.20 -2.91 -20.01
N GLY A 304 -4.36 -3.56 -20.82
CA GLY A 304 -3.34 -2.87 -21.62
C GLY A 304 -3.96 -1.92 -22.64
N ALA A 305 -5.06 -2.33 -23.30
CA ALA A 305 -5.82 -1.47 -24.20
C ALA A 305 -6.48 -0.30 -23.44
N VAL A 306 -7.10 -0.56 -22.28
CA VAL A 306 -7.62 0.50 -21.39
C VAL A 306 -6.52 1.49 -20.99
N PHE A 307 -5.33 0.99 -20.61
CA PHE A 307 -4.20 1.83 -20.24
C PHE A 307 -3.72 2.69 -21.41
N SER A 308 -3.64 2.14 -22.62
CA SER A 308 -3.30 2.89 -23.83
C SER A 308 -4.35 3.97 -24.15
N THR A 309 -5.65 3.67 -24.02
CA THR A 309 -6.73 4.64 -24.21
C THR A 309 -6.69 5.75 -23.15
N LEU A 310 -6.30 5.42 -21.92
CA LEU A 310 -6.10 6.39 -20.86
C LEU A 310 -4.94 7.35 -21.18
N ILE A 311 -3.79 6.83 -21.62
CA ILE A 311 -2.66 7.66 -22.09
C ILE A 311 -3.13 8.61 -23.19
N ALA A 312 -3.84 8.09 -24.20
CA ALA A 312 -4.35 8.89 -25.32
C ALA A 312 -5.30 10.00 -24.87
N THR A 313 -6.23 9.67 -23.98
CA THR A 313 -7.24 10.62 -23.50
C THR A 313 -6.62 11.70 -22.63
N LEU A 314 -5.69 11.35 -21.73
CA LEU A 314 -4.99 12.30 -20.88
C LEU A 314 -4.07 13.23 -21.68
N SER A 315 -3.40 12.72 -22.71
CA SER A 315 -2.61 13.53 -23.66
C SER A 315 -3.50 14.56 -24.37
N GLY A 316 -4.68 14.15 -24.85
CA GLY A 316 -5.65 15.04 -25.49
C GLY A 316 -6.26 16.08 -24.52
N ASN A 317 -6.57 15.69 -23.29
CA ASN A 317 -7.14 16.59 -22.28
C ASN A 317 -6.11 17.60 -21.74
N GLY A 318 -4.84 17.20 -21.66
CA GLY A 318 -3.73 18.11 -21.40
C GLY A 318 -3.75 19.29 -22.37
N ASN A 319 -4.06 19.04 -23.64
CA ASN A 319 -4.16 20.08 -24.68
C ASN A 319 -5.34 21.06 -24.46
N ASN A 320 -6.44 20.59 -23.88
CA ASN A 320 -7.68 21.36 -23.70
C ASN A 320 -7.84 22.04 -22.33
N GLY A 321 -6.91 21.84 -21.39
CA GLY A 321 -6.86 22.57 -20.12
C GLY A 321 -8.11 22.35 -19.26
N ILE A 322 -8.07 21.37 -18.36
CA ILE A 322 -9.06 21.27 -17.28
C ILE A 322 -8.79 22.43 -16.30
N LYS A 323 -9.36 23.59 -16.62
CA LYS A 323 -9.72 24.65 -15.68
C LYS A 323 -11.24 24.77 -15.74
N GLY A 324 -11.91 24.03 -14.87
CA GLY A 324 -13.29 24.23 -14.47
C GLY A 324 -13.35 24.18 -12.96
#